data_AF-A0AAW2HCW5-F1
#
_entry.id   AF-A0AAW2HCW5-F1
#
_cell.length_a   1.000
_cell.length_b   1.000
_cell.length_c   1.000
_cell.angle_alpha   90.00
_cell.angle_beta   90.00
_cell.angle_gamma   90.00
#
_symmetry.space_group_name_H-M   'P 1'
#
loop_
_entity.id
_entity.type
_entity.pdbx_description
1 polymer ?
#
loop_
_entity_poly.entity_id
_entity_poly.type
_entity_poly.pdbx_seq_one_letter_code
_entity_poly.pdbx_strand_id
1 'polypeptide(L)'
;MFAEKAFELIKDLHRSQDNLPLFNDEGVRQVLEEIQFIFDENQRDALVEGHRDEGFTSTISFRHMAFERNKRCLIAYLYNRLRRIRQIRWEFGSILPAEVRANLGNSEFVWFTKYCKCLATYMETIGREPD
;
A
#
# COMPACT_ATOMS: atom_id res chain seq x y z
N MET A 1 -6.49 -13.71 -14.52
CA MET A 1 -6.88 -14.27 -13.20
C MET A 1 -6.95 -13.13 -12.20
N PHE A 2 -7.78 -13.22 -11.16
CA PHE A 2 -7.85 -12.12 -10.19
C PHE A 2 -6.51 -11.91 -9.44
N ALA A 3 -6.26 -10.68 -9.01
CA ALA A 3 -5.11 -10.27 -8.20
C ALA A 3 -3.73 -10.40 -8.86
N GLU A 4 -3.69 -10.53 -10.19
CA GLU A 4 -2.42 -10.53 -10.95
C GLU A 4 -1.66 -9.21 -10.78
N LYS A 5 -2.36 -8.08 -10.89
CA LYS A 5 -1.76 -6.74 -10.73
C LYS A 5 -1.25 -6.49 -9.32
N ALA A 6 -1.99 -6.94 -8.31
CA ALA A 6 -1.52 -6.82 -6.94
C ALA A 6 -0.28 -7.70 -6.69
N PHE A 7 -0.17 -8.86 -7.35
CA PHE A 7 1.03 -9.68 -7.28
C PHE A 7 2.22 -9.08 -8.04
N GLU A 8 2.00 -8.38 -9.14
CA GLU A 8 3.05 -7.61 -9.85
C GLU A 8 3.68 -6.56 -8.94
N LEU A 9 2.87 -5.79 -8.19
CA LEU A 9 3.38 -4.82 -7.21
C LEU A 9 4.32 -5.45 -6.17
N ILE A 10 3.98 -6.65 -5.67
CA ILE A 10 4.83 -7.37 -4.71
C ILE A 10 6.13 -7.84 -5.37
N LYS A 11 6.07 -8.38 -6.59
CA LYS A 11 7.25 -8.84 -7.32
C LYS A 11 8.22 -7.69 -7.59
N ASP A 12 7.71 -6.52 -7.95
CA ASP A 12 8.55 -5.35 -8.22
C ASP A 12 9.30 -4.90 -6.97
N LEU A 13 8.63 -4.84 -5.80
CA LEU A 13 9.32 -4.55 -4.54
C LEU A 13 10.33 -5.62 -4.14
N HIS A 14 10.04 -6.90 -4.43
CA HIS A 14 10.96 -7.98 -4.12
C HIS A 14 12.22 -7.96 -4.99
N ARG A 15 12.10 -7.52 -6.25
CA ARG A 15 13.25 -7.36 -7.17
C ARG A 15 14.14 -6.20 -6.77
N SER A 16 13.54 -5.09 -6.34
CA SER A 16 14.27 -3.91 -5.87
C SER A 16 14.54 -4.03 -4.37
N GLN A 17 15.46 -4.87 -3.90
CA GLN A 17 15.69 -5.00 -2.44
C GLN A 17 16.45 -3.81 -1.85
N ASP A 18 17.46 -3.33 -2.58
CA ASP A 18 18.41 -2.33 -2.07
C ASP A 18 17.93 -0.89 -2.24
N ASN A 19 17.01 -0.64 -3.17
CA ASN A 19 16.54 0.70 -3.52
C ASN A 19 15.02 0.80 -3.47
N LEU A 20 14.50 2.00 -3.22
CA LEU A 20 13.07 2.29 -3.35
C LEU A 20 12.74 2.51 -4.85
N PRO A 21 11.95 1.62 -5.49
CA PRO A 21 11.57 1.83 -6.88
C PRO A 21 10.60 3.01 -7.01
N LEU A 22 10.38 3.50 -8.23
CA LEU A 22 9.34 4.48 -8.52
C LEU A 22 7.97 4.01 -8.00
N PHE A 23 7.19 4.92 -7.43
CA PHE A 23 5.84 4.60 -6.99
C PHE A 23 4.96 4.22 -8.20
N ASN A 24 4.39 3.02 -8.18
CA ASN A 24 3.54 2.54 -9.27
C ASN A 24 2.08 2.98 -9.06
N ASP A 25 1.77 4.26 -9.35
CA ASP A 25 0.42 4.82 -9.27
C ASP A 25 -0.59 4.02 -10.10
N GLU A 26 -0.19 3.65 -11.32
CA GLU A 26 -1.06 2.95 -12.27
C GLU A 26 -1.40 1.53 -11.78
N GLY A 27 -0.42 0.78 -11.28
CA GLY A 27 -0.64 -0.54 -10.70
C GLY A 27 -1.53 -0.48 -9.46
N VAL A 28 -1.36 0.53 -8.60
CA VAL A 28 -2.24 0.76 -7.44
C VAL A 28 -3.66 1.06 -7.90
N ARG A 29 -3.85 1.93 -8.90
CA ARG A 29 -5.16 2.26 -9.46
C ARG A 29 -5.86 1.03 -10.02
N GLN A 30 -5.16 0.22 -10.82
CA GLN A 30 -5.71 -1.01 -11.40
C GLN A 30 -6.17 -2.01 -10.32
N VAL A 31 -5.41 -2.15 -9.23
CA VAL A 31 -5.81 -3.02 -8.11
C VAL A 31 -7.06 -2.49 -7.40
N LEU A 32 -7.16 -1.17 -7.20
CA LEU A 32 -8.35 -0.56 -6.60
C LEU A 32 -9.58 -0.70 -7.49
N GLU A 33 -9.43 -0.60 -8.80
CA GLU A 33 -10.51 -0.82 -9.77
C GLU A 33 -10.98 -2.28 -9.76
N GLU A 34 -10.05 -3.24 -9.67
CA GLU A 34 -10.40 -4.65 -9.52
C GLU A 34 -11.13 -4.93 -8.19
N ILE A 35 -10.68 -4.32 -7.08
CA ILE A 35 -11.34 -4.39 -5.77
C ILE A 35 -12.78 -3.86 -5.86
N GLN A 36 -12.98 -2.69 -6.49
CA GLN A 36 -14.29 -2.08 -6.66
C GLN A 36 -15.21 -2.95 -7.52
N PHE A 37 -14.70 -3.44 -8.65
CA PHE A 37 -15.42 -4.35 -9.53
C PHE A 37 -15.88 -5.61 -8.78
N ILE A 38 -14.96 -6.27 -8.05
CA ILE A 38 -15.30 -7.47 -7.27
C ILE A 38 -16.36 -7.17 -6.21
N PHE A 39 -16.26 -6.02 -5.54
CA PHE A 39 -17.22 -5.59 -4.53
C PHE A 39 -18.62 -5.41 -5.13
N ASP A 40 -18.73 -4.69 -6.26
CA ASP A 40 -20.00 -4.40 -6.92
C ASP A 40 -20.67 -5.67 -7.45
N GLU A 41 -19.88 -6.59 -8.04
CA GLU A 41 -20.37 -7.89 -8.48
C GLU A 41 -20.89 -8.74 -7.31
N ASN A 42 -20.11 -8.82 -6.22
CA ASN A 42 -20.53 -9.57 -5.03
C ASN A 42 -21.76 -8.96 -4.36
N GLN A 43 -21.87 -7.63 -4.32
CA GLN A 43 -23.03 -6.96 -3.75
C GLN A 43 -24.28 -7.22 -4.59
N ARG A 44 -24.17 -7.16 -5.92
CA ARG A 44 -25.30 -7.47 -6.82
C ARG A 44 -25.78 -8.89 -6.63
N ASP A 45 -24.86 -9.84 -6.60
CA ASP A 45 -25.14 -11.26 -6.41
C ASP A 45 -25.77 -11.53 -5.03
N ALA A 46 -25.29 -10.86 -3.97
CA ALA A 46 -25.87 -10.98 -2.63
C ALA A 46 -27.29 -10.37 -2.51
N LEU A 47 -27.62 -9.34 -3.31
CA LEU A 47 -28.92 -8.66 -3.29
C LEU A 47 -29.99 -9.37 -4.14
N VAL A 48 -29.58 -9.92 -5.30
CA VAL A 48 -30.48 -10.59 -6.23
C VAL A 48 -30.96 -11.94 -5.66
N GLU A 49 -30.11 -12.63 -4.90
CA GLU A 49 -30.39 -14.00 -4.46
C GLU A 49 -30.52 -14.11 -2.94
N GLY A 50 -31.66 -13.65 -2.43
CA GLY A 50 -32.03 -13.83 -1.03
C GLY A 50 -32.16 -15.29 -0.59
N HIS A 51 -32.37 -16.27 -1.48
CA HIS A 51 -32.43 -17.70 -1.17
C HIS A 51 -32.38 -18.54 -2.47
N ARG A 52 -31.43 -19.49 -2.65
CA ARG A 52 -31.68 -20.92 -3.00
C ARG A 52 -30.58 -21.76 -3.69
N ASP A 53 -29.35 -21.32 -3.96
CA ASP A 53 -28.37 -22.21 -4.63
C ASP A 53 -26.97 -22.32 -3.98
N GLU A 54 -26.50 -23.55 -3.75
CA GLU A 54 -25.20 -23.85 -3.12
C GLU A 54 -24.01 -23.39 -4.00
N GLY A 55 -24.18 -23.44 -5.33
CA GLY A 55 -23.18 -23.00 -6.29
C GLY A 55 -22.85 -21.50 -6.19
N PHE A 56 -23.84 -20.68 -5.85
CA PHE A 56 -23.69 -19.23 -5.77
C PHE A 56 -22.83 -18.81 -4.57
N THR A 57 -22.96 -19.52 -3.46
CA THR A 57 -22.14 -19.33 -2.26
C THR A 57 -20.66 -19.52 -2.56
N SER A 58 -20.32 -20.49 -3.42
CA SER A 58 -18.94 -20.75 -3.83
C SER A 58 -18.34 -19.62 -4.69
N THR A 59 -19.13 -19.02 -5.57
CA THR A 59 -18.69 -17.90 -6.44
C THR A 59 -18.44 -16.64 -5.63
N ILE A 60 -19.39 -16.28 -4.74
CA ILE A 60 -19.23 -15.14 -3.82
C ILE A 60 -18.00 -15.35 -2.93
N SER A 61 -17.84 -16.55 -2.37
CA SER A 61 -16.68 -16.90 -1.54
C SER A 61 -15.36 -16.79 -2.31
N PHE A 62 -15.31 -17.29 -3.55
CA PHE A 62 -14.12 -17.17 -4.41
C PHE A 62 -13.75 -15.72 -4.68
N ARG A 63 -14.73 -14.90 -5.08
CA ARG A 63 -14.52 -13.46 -5.32
C ARG A 63 -14.12 -12.73 -4.04
N HIS A 64 -14.70 -13.08 -2.89
CA HIS A 64 -14.30 -12.51 -1.60
C HIS A 64 -12.84 -12.84 -1.24
N MET A 65 -12.39 -14.07 -1.49
CA MET A 65 -10.97 -14.42 -1.31
C MET A 65 -10.04 -13.62 -2.24
N ALA A 66 -10.46 -13.38 -3.49
CA ALA A 66 -9.72 -12.54 -4.43
C ALA A 66 -9.64 -11.07 -3.96
N PHE A 67 -10.75 -10.52 -3.45
CA PHE A 67 -10.81 -9.20 -2.84
C PHE A 67 -9.82 -9.07 -1.67
N GLU A 68 -9.85 -10.01 -0.73
CA GLU A 68 -8.95 -10.01 0.43
C GLU A 68 -7.48 -10.16 0.01
N ARG A 69 -7.21 -10.95 -1.05
CA ARG A 69 -5.86 -11.06 -1.61
C ARG A 69 -5.37 -9.74 -2.18
N ASN A 70 -6.20 -9.04 -2.96
CA ASN A 70 -5.86 -7.73 -3.52
C ASN A 70 -5.57 -6.70 -2.42
N LYS A 71 -6.45 -6.61 -1.42
CA LYS A 71 -6.28 -5.75 -0.25
C LYS A 71 -4.98 -6.06 0.50
N ARG A 72 -4.71 -7.34 0.78
CA ARG A 72 -3.49 -7.77 1.49
C ARG A 72 -2.22 -7.38 0.71
N CYS A 73 -2.18 -7.66 -0.59
CA CYS A 73 -1.04 -7.32 -1.43
C CYS A 73 -0.84 -5.80 -1.51
N LEU A 74 -1.90 -5.02 -1.66
CA LEU A 74 -1.82 -3.57 -1.73
C LEU A 74 -1.29 -2.96 -0.43
N ILE A 75 -1.81 -3.40 0.73
CA ILE A 75 -1.32 -2.95 2.04
C ILE A 75 0.14 -3.35 2.24
N ALA A 76 0.52 -4.59 1.86
CA ALA A 76 1.90 -5.04 1.97
C ALA A 76 2.85 -4.23 1.09
N TYR A 77 2.44 -3.89 -0.13
CA TYR A 77 3.18 -3.01 -1.03
C TYR A 77 3.42 -1.63 -0.39
N LEU A 78 2.35 -0.95 0.00
CA LEU A 78 2.42 0.39 0.58
C LEU A 78 3.24 0.40 1.89
N TYR A 79 2.99 -0.55 2.78
CA TYR A 79 3.68 -0.62 4.07
C TYR A 79 5.17 -0.92 3.92
N ASN A 80 5.56 -1.80 2.99
CA ASN A 80 6.97 -2.08 2.73
C ASN A 80 7.71 -0.82 2.25
N ARG A 81 7.08 -0.05 1.33
CA ARG A 81 7.62 1.23 0.87
C ARG A 81 7.76 2.24 2.00
N LEU A 82 6.75 2.41 2.85
CA LEU A 82 6.84 3.29 4.02
C LEU A 82 7.98 2.91 4.98
N ARG A 83 8.21 1.60 5.20
CA ARG A 83 9.34 1.13 6.01
C ARG A 83 10.69 1.55 5.42
N ARG A 84 10.84 1.49 4.09
CA ARG A 84 12.06 1.94 3.39
C ARG A 84 12.21 3.46 3.44
N ILE A 85 11.13 4.21 3.23
CA ILE A 85 11.13 5.67 3.35
C ILE A 85 11.50 6.12 4.77
N ARG A 86 11.03 5.39 5.79
CA ARG A 86 11.46 5.61 7.18
C ARG A 86 12.98 5.43 7.32
N GLN A 87 13.54 4.40 6.70
CA GLN A 87 14.97 4.11 6.75
C GLN A 87 15.79 5.20 6.03
N ILE A 88 15.30 5.68 4.89
CA ILE A 88 15.91 6.80 4.13
C ILE A 88 16.10 8.05 5.01
N ARG A 89 15.18 8.34 5.95
CA ARG A 89 15.36 9.46 6.91
C ARG A 89 16.62 9.29 7.77
N TRP A 90 16.98 8.07 8.13
CA TRP A 90 18.16 7.79 8.95
C TRP A 90 19.45 7.77 8.14
N GLU A 91 19.36 7.53 6.83
CA GLU A 91 20.50 7.51 5.91
C GLU A 91 20.85 8.89 5.36
N PHE A 92 19.84 9.65 4.90
CA PHE A 92 20.04 10.94 4.21
C PHE A 92 19.63 12.16 5.05
N GLY A 93 18.88 11.97 6.14
CA GLY A 93 18.32 13.08 6.90
C GLY A 93 16.99 13.59 6.36
N SER A 94 16.63 14.83 6.70
CA SER A 94 15.34 15.45 6.34
C SER A 94 15.28 15.97 4.89
N ILE A 95 16.43 16.18 4.25
CA ILE A 95 16.55 16.67 2.88
C ILE A 95 16.92 15.49 1.98
N LEU A 96 15.98 15.10 1.11
CA LEU A 96 16.18 13.98 0.21
C LEU A 96 16.88 14.43 -1.09
N PRO A 97 17.82 13.63 -1.64
CA PRO A 97 18.29 13.80 -3.01
C PRO A 97 17.15 13.79 -4.02
N ALA A 98 17.32 14.50 -5.14
CA ALA A 98 16.28 14.64 -6.17
C ALA A 98 15.85 13.28 -6.74
N GLU A 99 16.79 12.36 -6.94
CA GLU A 99 16.55 11.01 -7.46
C GLU A 99 15.66 10.18 -6.52
N VAL A 100 15.93 10.24 -5.21
CA VAL A 100 15.11 9.55 -4.21
C VAL A 100 13.72 10.17 -4.15
N ARG A 101 13.63 11.52 -4.13
CA ARG A 101 12.35 12.23 -4.11
C ARG A 101 11.49 11.89 -5.33
N ALA A 102 12.09 11.72 -6.50
CA ALA A 102 11.36 11.35 -7.72
C ALA A 102 10.70 9.96 -7.63
N ASN A 103 11.21 9.06 -6.78
CA ASN A 103 10.65 7.72 -6.60
C ASN A 103 9.47 7.66 -5.60
N LEU A 104 9.21 8.74 -4.85
CA LEU A 104 8.12 8.80 -3.87
C LEU A 104 6.82 9.24 -4.53
N GLY A 105 5.71 8.60 -4.15
CA GLY A 105 4.39 9.14 -4.43
C GLY A 105 4.08 10.39 -3.60
N ASN A 106 3.12 11.21 -4.03
CA ASN A 106 2.73 12.44 -3.31
C ASN A 106 2.36 12.16 -1.84
N SER A 107 1.54 11.14 -1.60
CA SER A 107 1.13 10.74 -0.24
C SER A 107 2.30 10.23 0.61
N GLU A 108 3.27 9.55 -0.02
CA GLU A 108 4.48 9.07 0.65
C GLU A 108 5.38 10.24 1.07
N PHE A 109 5.50 11.27 0.23
CA PHE A 109 6.25 12.48 0.55
C PHE A 109 5.60 13.27 1.70
N VAL A 110 4.27 13.37 1.71
CA VAL A 110 3.52 13.95 2.84
C VAL A 110 3.76 13.14 4.12
N TRP A 111 3.73 11.81 4.04
CA TRP A 111 4.04 10.93 5.18
C TRP A 111 5.46 11.15 5.70
N PHE A 112 6.46 11.20 4.81
CA PHE A 112 7.86 11.43 5.18
C PHE A 112 8.03 12.77 5.91
N THR A 113 7.41 13.83 5.41
CA THR A 113 7.46 15.15 6.03
C THR A 113 6.86 15.15 7.44
N LYS A 114 5.73 14.44 7.64
CA LYS A 114 5.12 14.27 8.97
C LYS A 114 6.03 13.46 9.90
N TYR A 115 6.60 12.36 9.41
CA TYR A 115 7.54 11.54 10.16
C TYR A 115 8.77 12.35 10.62
N CYS A 116 9.38 13.15 9.73
CA CYS A 116 10.50 14.03 10.05
C CYS A 116 10.15 15.03 11.17
N LYS A 117 8.95 15.63 11.12
CA LYS A 117 8.49 16.55 12.17
C LYS A 117 8.33 15.84 13.51
N CYS A 118 7.64 14.70 13.54
CA CYS A 118 7.47 13.92 14.77
C CYS A 118 8.83 13.52 15.38
N LEU A 119 9.78 13.09 14.54
CA LEU A 119 11.10 12.71 14.97
C LEU A 119 11.89 13.90 15.55
N ALA A 120 11.83 15.07 14.91
CA ALA A 120 12.47 16.28 15.40
C ALA A 120 11.92 16.70 16.77
N THR A 121 10.58 16.74 16.92
CA THR A 121 9.92 17.04 18.20
C THR A 121 10.35 16.07 19.29
N TYR A 122 10.45 14.77 18.99
CA TYR A 122 10.93 13.78 19.95
C TYR A 122 12.40 14.02 20.33
N MET A 123 13.29 14.27 19.37
CA MET A 123 14.71 14.54 19.63
C MET A 123 14.92 15.79 20.51
N GLU A 124 14.13 16.85 20.28
CA GLU A 124 14.16 18.07 21.10
C GLU A 124 13.78 17.81 22.56
N THR A 125 12.87 16.87 22.83
CA THR A 125 12.44 16.56 24.20
C THR A 125 13.51 15.85 25.04
N ILE A 126 14.44 15.16 24.39
CA ILE A 126 15.52 14.41 25.06
C ILE A 126 16.79 15.26 25.20
N GLY A 127 17.04 16.15 24.23
CA GLY A 127 18.25 16.98 24.20
C GLY A 127 18.28 18.16 25.17
N ARG A 128 17.21 18.41 25.94
CA ARG A 128 17.22 19.40 27.02
C ARG A 128 17.73 18.75 28.30
N GLU A 129 18.97 19.03 28.68
CA GLU A 129 19.42 18.78 30.06
C GLU A 129 18.57 19.62 31.02
N PRO A 130 18.19 19.08 32.21
CA PRO A 130 17.53 19.87 33.22
C PRO A 130 18.49 20.93 33.78
N ASP A 131 18.04 22.18 33.82
CA ASP A 131 18.73 23.34 34.43
C ASP A 131 19.07 23.10 35.91
#